data_AF-A0A2E9QNE6-F1
#
_entry.id   AF-A0A2E9QNE6-F1
#
_cell.length_a   1.000
_cell.length_b   1.000
_cell.length_c   1.000
_cell.angle_alpha   90.00
_cell.angle_beta   90.00
_cell.angle_gamma   90.00
#
_symmetry.space_group_name_H-M   'P 1'
#
loop_
_entity.id
_entity.type
_entity.pdbx_description
1 polymer ?
#
loop_
_entity_poly.entity_id
_entity_poly.type
_entity_poly.pdbx_seq_one_letter_code
_entity_poly.pdbx_strand_id
1 'polypeptide(L)'
;MRHFIFMFLLLSLLTGCQTPIPKDSKLGREIAKLENTYKTRKERLNRVKKELNNAQNTHKSTQSRLQSLKKKQETLLAVQARLQGQIRSSSQKVISIQQTLLMSRENLHKSRCAALKEAQVSKAKRFEAALSQVRAKAFFCKAKKAEREVSGQLLGTFAAVLTGGSSIALGMAGRFIGGRGSCPTPPNPNQIAQRTKEILRTPNRCKMYQSLGLNKYGSWAYNRRYAVIFYGSREVHEANAFKSRLSEHGLKTHVVLSTLYSSLKPGWFIVVGFPTRSRTRAKMYKTLVKETLKDTDIRGIYYRYLGSFRGQ
;
A
#
# COMPACT_ATOMS: atom_id res chain seq x y z
N MET A 1 -4.53 -121.02 -10.89
CA MET A 1 -3.18 -120.76 -10.35
C MET A 1 -2.04 -120.81 -11.39
N ARG A 2 -2.15 -121.52 -12.52
CA ARG A 2 -1.09 -121.58 -13.56
C ARG A 2 -0.76 -120.26 -14.26
N HIS A 3 -1.70 -119.30 -14.35
CA HIS A 3 -1.47 -118.00 -15.01
C HIS A 3 -0.76 -116.96 -14.14
N PHE A 4 -0.80 -117.11 -12.81
CA PHE A 4 -0.11 -116.20 -11.88
C PHE A 4 1.41 -116.42 -11.86
N ILE A 5 1.85 -117.68 -12.05
CA ILE A 5 3.27 -118.04 -12.06
C ILE A 5 3.95 -117.54 -13.36
N PHE A 6 3.25 -117.57 -14.49
CA PHE A 6 3.78 -117.10 -15.77
C PHE A 6 3.92 -115.57 -15.83
N MET A 7 3.01 -114.82 -15.18
CA MET A 7 3.09 -113.36 -15.07
C MET A 7 4.22 -112.89 -14.14
N PHE A 8 4.51 -113.64 -13.07
CA PHE A 8 5.65 -113.33 -12.19
C PHE A 8 7.00 -113.63 -12.85
N LEU A 9 7.09 -114.70 -13.66
CA LEU A 9 8.30 -115.05 -14.42
C LEU A 9 8.62 -114.04 -15.54
N LEU A 10 7.60 -113.46 -16.17
CA LEU A 10 7.77 -112.40 -17.16
C LEU A 10 8.20 -111.05 -16.55
N LEU A 11 7.75 -110.73 -15.32
CA LEU A 11 8.21 -109.51 -14.63
C LEU A 11 9.68 -109.61 -14.18
N SER A 12 10.16 -110.80 -13.80
CA SER A 12 11.57 -111.01 -13.41
C SER A 12 12.57 -110.93 -14.57
N LEU A 13 12.12 -111.07 -15.82
CA LEU A 13 12.96 -110.92 -17.01
C LEU A 13 13.08 -109.46 -17.48
N LEU A 14 12.17 -108.58 -17.06
CA LEU A 14 12.23 -107.13 -17.34
C LEU A 14 13.01 -106.34 -16.28
N THR A 15 13.27 -106.93 -15.10
CA THR A 15 14.31 -106.45 -14.20
C THR A 15 15.68 -106.93 -14.68
N GLY A 16 16.07 -106.46 -15.87
CA GLY A 16 17.44 -106.58 -16.33
C GLY A 16 18.37 -106.03 -15.26
N CYS A 17 19.37 -106.85 -14.89
CA CYS A 17 20.47 -106.50 -14.01
C CYS A 17 20.91 -105.04 -14.21
N GLN A 18 20.51 -104.15 -13.30
CA GLN A 18 21.27 -102.94 -13.03
C GLN A 18 22.57 -103.41 -12.38
N THR A 19 23.54 -103.81 -13.19
CA THR A 19 24.92 -103.93 -12.73
C THR A 19 25.31 -102.58 -12.16
N PRO A 20 25.64 -102.48 -10.86
CA PRO A 20 26.02 -101.21 -10.27
C PRO A 20 27.23 -100.71 -11.04
N ILE A 21 27.06 -99.60 -11.77
CA ILE A 21 28.16 -98.95 -12.48
C ILE A 21 29.22 -98.63 -11.42
N PRO A 22 30.44 -99.19 -11.51
CA PRO A 22 31.47 -98.93 -10.53
C PRO A 22 31.72 -97.42 -10.49
N LYS A 23 31.74 -96.83 -9.29
CA LYS A 23 31.92 -95.37 -9.11
C LYS A 23 33.21 -94.85 -9.77
N ASP A 24 34.21 -95.73 -9.94
CA ASP A 24 35.52 -95.42 -10.53
C ASP A 24 35.55 -95.53 -12.07
N SER A 25 34.52 -96.13 -12.67
CA SER A 25 34.36 -96.14 -14.13
C SER A 25 34.16 -94.71 -14.66
N LYS A 26 34.57 -94.48 -15.91
CA LYS A 26 34.42 -93.16 -16.56
C LYS A 26 32.97 -92.65 -16.52
N LEU A 27 32.01 -93.57 -16.71
CA LEU A 27 30.58 -93.30 -16.67
C LEU A 27 30.09 -92.97 -15.24
N GLY A 28 30.55 -93.70 -14.22
CA GLY A 28 30.21 -93.45 -12.81
C GLY A 28 30.68 -92.07 -12.32
N ARG A 29 31.86 -91.62 -12.74
CA ARG A 29 32.38 -90.28 -12.42
C ARG A 29 31.58 -89.16 -13.09
N GLU A 30 31.14 -89.34 -14.33
CA GLU A 30 30.29 -88.35 -15.01
C GLU A 30 28.90 -88.25 -14.38
N ILE A 31 28.30 -89.39 -14.00
CA ILE A 31 27.01 -89.41 -13.27
C ILE A 31 27.15 -88.66 -11.94
N ALA A 32 28.19 -88.94 -11.14
CA ALA A 32 28.43 -88.23 -9.88
C ALA A 32 28.66 -86.71 -10.08
N LYS A 33 29.35 -86.32 -11.16
CA LYS A 33 29.54 -84.91 -11.53
C LYS A 33 28.21 -84.23 -11.91
N LEU A 34 27.35 -84.93 -12.64
CA LEU A 34 26.01 -84.44 -12.99
C LEU A 34 25.10 -84.34 -11.76
N GLU A 35 25.14 -85.30 -10.84
CA GLU A 35 24.39 -85.26 -9.58
C GLU A 35 24.82 -84.08 -8.70
N ASN A 36 26.13 -83.84 -8.56
CA ASN A 36 26.64 -82.67 -7.83
C ASN A 36 26.27 -81.35 -8.51
N THR A 37 26.30 -81.30 -9.85
CA THR A 37 25.87 -80.12 -10.62
C THR A 37 24.36 -79.89 -10.46
N TYR A 38 23.56 -80.95 -10.44
CA TYR A 38 22.13 -80.87 -10.21
C TYR A 38 21.82 -80.38 -8.78
N LYS A 39 22.50 -80.92 -7.77
CA LYS A 39 22.33 -80.51 -6.36
C LYS A 39 22.68 -79.03 -6.16
N THR A 40 23.83 -78.59 -6.67
CA THR A 40 24.25 -77.17 -6.60
C THR A 40 23.30 -76.24 -7.35
N ARG A 41 22.82 -76.64 -8.54
CA ARG A 41 21.80 -75.87 -9.28
C ARG A 41 20.47 -75.80 -8.52
N LYS A 42 20.03 -76.88 -7.89
CA LYS A 42 18.80 -76.92 -7.07
C LYS A 42 18.91 -76.02 -5.84
N GLU A 43 20.04 -76.04 -5.14
CA GLU A 43 20.32 -75.14 -4.03
C GLU A 43 20.35 -73.67 -4.47
N ARG A 44 20.98 -73.38 -5.61
CA ARG A 44 20.99 -72.03 -6.19
C ARG A 44 19.58 -71.56 -6.57
N LEU A 45 18.77 -72.42 -7.18
CA LEU A 45 17.38 -72.12 -7.54
C LEU A 45 16.53 -71.81 -6.29
N ASN A 46 16.72 -72.55 -5.21
CA ASN A 46 16.04 -72.29 -3.94
C ASN A 46 16.47 -70.95 -3.32
N ARG A 47 17.76 -70.60 -3.37
CA ARG A 47 18.24 -69.28 -2.89
C ARG A 47 17.64 -68.14 -3.72
N VAL A 48 17.67 -68.25 -5.04
CA VAL A 48 17.09 -67.24 -5.95
C VAL A 48 15.58 -67.12 -5.72
N LYS A 49 14.85 -68.22 -5.48
CA LYS A 49 13.41 -68.17 -5.16
C LYS A 49 13.15 -67.43 -3.83
N LYS A 50 13.99 -67.62 -2.82
CA LYS A 50 13.90 -66.91 -1.54
C LYS A 50 14.19 -65.41 -1.70
N GLU A 51 15.22 -65.07 -2.47
CA GLU A 51 15.57 -63.68 -2.80
C GLU A 51 14.46 -62.98 -3.58
N LEU A 52 13.87 -63.66 -4.57
CA LEU A 52 12.75 -63.14 -5.35
C LEU A 52 11.54 -62.84 -4.47
N ASN A 53 11.18 -63.75 -3.56
CA ASN A 53 10.09 -63.53 -2.61
C ASN A 53 10.36 -62.33 -1.69
N ASN A 54 11.59 -62.21 -1.18
CA ASN A 54 11.99 -61.08 -0.34
C ASN A 54 11.94 -59.74 -1.12
N ALA A 55 12.42 -59.73 -2.36
CA ALA A 55 12.36 -58.56 -3.24
C ALA A 55 10.90 -58.17 -3.54
N GLN A 56 10.02 -59.15 -3.80
CA GLN A 56 8.61 -58.90 -4.08
C GLN A 56 7.88 -58.34 -2.85
N ASN A 57 8.17 -58.85 -1.64
CA ASN A 57 7.61 -58.31 -0.40
C ASN A 57 8.10 -56.88 -0.13
N THR A 58 9.39 -56.62 -0.39
CA THR A 58 9.97 -55.27 -0.27
C THR A 58 9.34 -54.29 -1.26
N HIS A 59 9.11 -54.72 -2.51
CA HIS A 59 8.43 -53.93 -3.52
C HIS A 59 7.00 -53.59 -3.11
N LYS A 60 6.22 -54.57 -2.63
CA LYS A 60 4.84 -54.35 -2.13
C LYS A 60 4.82 -53.35 -0.97
N SER A 61 5.73 -53.50 0.00
CA SER A 61 5.84 -52.58 1.14
C SER A 61 6.18 -51.15 0.69
N THR A 62 7.14 -51.02 -0.22
CA THR A 62 7.55 -49.71 -0.78
C THR A 62 6.41 -49.06 -1.56
N GLN A 63 5.65 -49.84 -2.33
CA GLN A 63 4.50 -49.36 -3.08
C GLN A 63 3.37 -48.86 -2.16
N SER A 64 3.07 -49.56 -1.06
CA SER A 64 2.09 -49.09 -0.08
C SER A 64 2.54 -47.79 0.60
N ARG A 65 3.85 -47.70 0.93
CA ARG A 65 4.44 -46.50 1.51
C ARG A 65 4.36 -45.32 0.54
N LEU A 66 4.63 -45.54 -0.75
CA LEU A 66 4.48 -44.52 -1.80
C LEU A 66 3.04 -44.04 -1.94
N GLN A 67 2.05 -44.94 -1.90
CA GLN A 67 0.63 -44.56 -1.94
C GLN A 67 0.24 -43.71 -0.71
N SER A 68 0.70 -44.10 0.48
CA SER A 68 0.47 -43.32 1.71
C SER A 68 1.09 -41.92 1.62
N LEU A 69 2.32 -41.82 1.09
CA LEU A 69 2.99 -40.53 0.89
C LEU A 69 2.28 -39.65 -0.14
N LYS A 70 1.79 -40.23 -1.25
CA LYS A 70 0.98 -39.50 -2.24
C LYS A 70 -0.29 -38.92 -1.62
N LYS A 71 -1.02 -39.72 -0.82
CA LYS A 71 -2.22 -39.26 -0.12
C LYS A 71 -1.92 -38.14 0.88
N LYS A 72 -0.80 -38.23 1.61
CA LYS A 72 -0.33 -37.14 2.50
C LYS A 72 0.00 -35.87 1.71
N GLN A 73 0.65 -36.00 0.56
CA GLN A 73 0.97 -34.88 -0.32
C GLN A 73 -0.30 -34.18 -0.85
N GLU A 74 -1.30 -34.94 -1.30
CA GLU A 74 -2.60 -34.40 -1.72
C GLU A 74 -3.30 -33.64 -0.59
N THR A 75 -3.26 -34.18 0.62
CA THR A 75 -3.84 -33.53 1.81
C THR A 75 -3.12 -32.21 2.11
N LEU A 76 -1.79 -32.18 2.04
CA LEU A 76 -1.00 -30.96 2.25
C LEU A 76 -1.29 -29.90 1.18
N LEU A 77 -1.43 -30.30 -0.09
CA LEU A 77 -1.80 -29.38 -1.17
C LEU A 77 -3.19 -28.79 -0.96
N ALA A 78 -4.17 -29.58 -0.50
CA ALA A 78 -5.50 -29.08 -0.15
C ALA A 78 -5.47 -28.07 1.01
N VAL A 79 -4.68 -28.35 2.05
CA VAL A 79 -4.47 -27.40 3.17
C VAL A 79 -3.80 -26.12 2.69
N GLN A 80 -2.78 -26.21 1.83
CA GLN A 80 -2.10 -25.06 1.26
C GLN A 80 -3.06 -24.18 0.43
N ALA A 81 -3.92 -24.79 -0.40
CA ALA A 81 -4.92 -24.07 -1.18
C ALA A 81 -5.92 -23.33 -0.28
N ARG A 82 -6.39 -23.99 0.80
CA ARG A 82 -7.29 -23.38 1.80
C ARG A 82 -6.65 -22.19 2.50
N LEU A 83 -5.40 -22.33 2.97
CA LEU A 83 -4.65 -21.25 3.61
C LEU A 83 -4.42 -20.07 2.65
N GLN A 84 -4.08 -20.34 1.39
CA GLN A 84 -3.96 -19.28 0.38
C GLN A 84 -5.29 -18.54 0.14
N GLY A 85 -6.41 -19.25 0.14
CA GLY A 85 -7.74 -18.65 0.07
C GLY A 85 -8.02 -17.73 1.26
N GLN A 86 -7.72 -18.17 2.47
CA GLN A 86 -7.86 -17.36 3.69
C GLN A 86 -6.95 -16.12 3.66
N ILE A 87 -5.68 -16.25 3.26
CA ILE A 87 -4.76 -15.13 3.12
C ILE A 87 -5.31 -14.09 2.13
N ARG A 88 -5.80 -14.51 0.96
CA ARG A 88 -6.41 -13.60 -0.03
C ARG A 88 -7.60 -12.84 0.54
N SER A 89 -8.50 -13.53 1.25
CA SER A 89 -9.67 -12.90 1.90
C SER A 89 -9.24 -11.89 2.96
N SER A 90 -8.28 -12.24 3.82
CA SER A 90 -7.74 -11.33 4.84
C SER A 90 -7.05 -10.11 4.20
N SER A 91 -6.27 -10.29 3.14
CA SER A 91 -5.65 -9.17 2.42
C SER A 91 -6.69 -8.22 1.83
N GLN A 92 -7.79 -8.73 1.26
CA GLN A 92 -8.89 -7.88 0.76
C GLN A 92 -9.54 -7.08 1.88
N LYS A 93 -9.78 -7.69 3.05
CA LYS A 93 -10.31 -6.98 4.23
C LYS A 93 -9.38 -5.85 4.69
N VAL A 94 -8.07 -6.11 4.77
CA VAL A 94 -7.08 -5.08 5.14
C VAL A 94 -7.09 -3.92 4.15
N ILE A 95 -7.14 -4.20 2.83
CA ILE A 95 -7.23 -3.16 1.80
C ILE A 95 -8.49 -2.32 1.97
N SER A 96 -9.64 -2.96 2.20
CA SER A 96 -10.92 -2.26 2.41
C SER A 96 -10.86 -1.37 3.66
N ILE A 97 -10.34 -1.86 4.78
CA ILE A 97 -10.18 -1.07 6.01
C ILE A 97 -9.25 0.13 5.77
N GLN A 98 -8.14 -0.06 5.06
CA GLN A 98 -7.23 1.03 4.71
C GLN A 98 -7.91 2.09 3.83
N GLN A 99 -8.71 1.68 2.85
CA GLN A 99 -9.47 2.60 2.01
C GLN A 99 -10.49 3.40 2.84
N THR A 100 -11.23 2.74 3.72
CA THR A 100 -12.20 3.41 4.61
C THR A 100 -11.52 4.41 5.55
N LEU A 101 -10.37 4.06 6.12
CA LEU A 101 -9.57 4.97 6.97
C LEU A 101 -9.08 6.20 6.19
N LEU A 102 -8.64 6.02 4.95
CA LEU A 102 -8.22 7.13 4.09
C LEU A 102 -9.38 8.06 3.78
N MET A 103 -10.54 7.52 3.40
CA MET A 103 -11.76 8.28 3.14
C MET A 103 -12.25 9.04 4.37
N SER A 104 -12.27 8.39 5.54
CA SER A 104 -12.67 9.01 6.80
C SER A 104 -11.73 10.16 7.20
N ARG A 105 -10.41 9.98 7.05
CA ARG A 105 -9.45 11.07 7.27
C ARG A 105 -9.67 12.22 6.30
N GLU A 106 -9.89 11.95 5.02
CA GLU A 106 -10.17 12.99 4.03
C GLU A 106 -11.44 13.79 4.39
N ASN A 107 -12.51 13.10 4.80
CA ASN A 107 -13.76 13.74 5.21
C ASN A 107 -13.59 14.59 6.48
N LEU A 108 -12.86 14.09 7.49
CA LEU A 108 -12.52 14.85 8.69
C LEU A 108 -11.73 16.12 8.33
N HIS A 109 -10.80 16.03 7.38
CA HIS A 109 -10.04 17.18 6.89
C HIS A 109 -10.92 18.19 6.15
N LYS A 110 -11.81 17.73 5.25
CA LYS A 110 -12.77 18.59 4.56
C LYS A 110 -13.64 19.36 5.56
N SER A 111 -14.17 18.66 6.57
CA SER A 111 -14.98 19.25 7.64
C SER A 111 -14.20 20.30 8.45
N ARG A 112 -12.99 19.98 8.92
CA ARG A 112 -12.13 20.95 9.63
C ARG A 112 -11.81 22.17 8.78
N CYS A 113 -11.59 21.99 7.49
CA CYS A 113 -11.31 23.10 6.58
C CYS A 113 -12.54 23.98 6.31
N ALA A 114 -13.74 23.41 6.24
CA ALA A 114 -14.97 24.17 6.16
C ALA A 114 -15.16 25.01 7.44
N ALA A 115 -15.02 24.40 8.62
CA ALA A 115 -15.15 25.10 9.90
C ALA A 115 -14.14 26.25 10.07
N LEU A 116 -12.88 26.06 9.65
CA LEU A 116 -11.88 27.13 9.69
C LEU A 116 -12.22 28.31 8.76
N LYS A 117 -12.75 28.02 7.55
CA LYS A 117 -13.22 29.07 6.64
C LYS A 117 -14.40 29.84 7.23
N GLU A 118 -15.37 29.14 7.80
CA GLU A 118 -16.52 29.76 8.47
C GLU A 118 -16.08 30.66 9.64
N ALA A 119 -15.12 30.20 10.45
CA ALA A 119 -14.55 31.00 11.53
C ALA A 119 -13.85 32.26 11.02
N GLN A 120 -13.09 32.19 9.91
CA GLN A 120 -12.46 33.36 9.29
C GLN A 120 -13.50 34.36 8.77
N VAL A 121 -14.54 33.88 8.08
CA VAL A 121 -15.65 34.74 7.61
C VAL A 121 -16.36 35.40 8.78
N SER A 122 -16.62 34.67 9.86
CA SER A 122 -17.22 35.21 11.08
C SER A 122 -16.35 36.30 11.71
N LYS A 123 -15.03 36.11 11.78
CA LYS A 123 -14.08 37.11 12.28
C LYS A 123 -14.07 38.38 11.42
N ALA A 124 -14.11 38.24 10.09
CA ALA A 124 -14.20 39.38 9.17
C ALA A 124 -15.51 40.16 9.37
N LYS A 125 -16.66 39.47 9.49
CA LYS A 125 -17.96 40.10 9.77
C LYS A 125 -17.98 40.86 11.10
N ARG A 126 -17.39 40.28 12.17
CA ARG A 126 -17.27 40.97 13.48
C ARG A 126 -16.41 42.24 13.37
N PHE A 127 -15.34 42.21 12.58
CA PHE A 127 -14.49 43.37 12.35
C PHE A 127 -15.23 44.47 11.56
N GLU A 128 -15.99 44.12 10.54
CA GLU A 128 -16.84 45.06 9.79
C GLU A 128 -17.91 45.71 10.67
N ALA A 129 -18.56 44.93 11.55
CA ALA A 129 -19.55 45.44 12.51
C ALA A 129 -18.94 46.40 13.55
N ALA A 130 -17.72 46.11 14.05
CA ALA A 130 -17.02 47.04 14.93
C ALA A 130 -16.69 48.36 14.22
N LEU A 131 -16.30 48.28 12.94
CA LEU A 131 -16.02 49.47 12.12
C LEU A 131 -17.26 50.30 11.82
N SER A 132 -18.41 49.68 11.56
CA SER A 132 -19.66 50.41 11.34
C SER A 132 -20.08 51.19 12.58
N GLN A 133 -19.89 50.61 13.78
CA GLN A 133 -20.12 51.31 15.05
C GLN A 133 -19.18 52.51 15.24
N VAL A 134 -17.88 52.36 14.92
CA VAL A 134 -16.92 53.48 15.00
C VAL A 134 -17.27 54.59 14.02
N ARG A 135 -17.66 54.24 12.78
CA ARG A 135 -18.13 55.23 11.79
C ARG A 135 -19.38 55.95 12.27
N ALA A 136 -20.38 55.21 12.76
CA ALA A 136 -21.61 55.80 13.30
C ALA A 136 -21.28 56.80 14.42
N LYS A 137 -20.43 56.44 15.39
CA LYS A 137 -19.99 57.35 16.46
C LYS A 137 -19.29 58.61 15.92
N ALA A 138 -18.42 58.47 14.91
CA ALA A 138 -17.76 59.62 14.29
C ALA A 138 -18.75 60.54 13.56
N PHE A 139 -19.73 59.99 12.83
CA PHE A 139 -20.79 60.78 12.19
C PHE A 139 -21.69 61.47 13.21
N PHE A 140 -22.12 60.78 14.26
CA PHE A 140 -22.88 61.36 15.37
C PHE A 140 -22.11 62.48 16.08
N CYS A 141 -20.81 62.32 16.31
CA CYS A 141 -19.98 63.39 16.88
C CYS A 141 -19.94 64.62 15.97
N LYS A 142 -19.71 64.42 14.67
CA LYS A 142 -19.71 65.53 13.69
C LYS A 142 -21.06 66.24 13.63
N ALA A 143 -22.16 65.49 13.65
CA ALA A 143 -23.51 66.04 13.67
C ALA A 143 -23.75 66.88 14.93
N LYS A 144 -23.44 66.36 16.12
CA LYS A 144 -23.56 67.12 17.39
C LYS A 144 -22.65 68.33 17.45
N LYS A 145 -21.44 68.24 16.88
CA LYS A 145 -20.53 69.38 16.79
C LYS A 145 -21.11 70.48 15.90
N ALA A 146 -21.64 70.12 14.73
CA ALA A 146 -22.32 71.06 13.84
C ALA A 146 -23.54 71.70 14.51
N GLU A 147 -24.33 70.93 15.24
CA GLU A 147 -25.48 71.43 16.01
C GLU A 147 -25.07 72.44 17.09
N ARG A 148 -23.97 72.18 17.82
CA ARG A 148 -23.41 73.13 18.80
C ARG A 148 -22.80 74.37 18.15
N GLU A 149 -22.16 74.23 16.99
CA GLU A 149 -21.66 75.37 16.20
C GLU A 149 -22.82 76.29 15.77
N VAL A 150 -23.91 75.72 15.26
CA VAL A 150 -25.12 76.47 14.88
C VAL A 150 -25.79 77.10 16.09
N SER A 151 -25.94 76.36 17.19
CA SER A 151 -26.51 76.88 18.44
C SER A 151 -25.67 78.00 19.04
N GLY A 152 -24.35 77.83 19.05
CA GLY A 152 -23.40 78.84 19.49
C GLY A 152 -23.43 80.08 18.60
N GLN A 153 -23.57 79.91 17.29
CA GLN A 153 -23.74 81.01 16.34
C GLN A 153 -25.04 81.80 16.63
N LEU A 154 -26.16 81.10 16.82
CA LEU A 154 -27.45 81.71 17.15
C LEU A 154 -27.37 82.50 18.46
N LEU A 155 -26.83 81.90 19.53
CA LEU A 155 -26.63 82.57 20.81
C LEU A 155 -25.72 83.81 20.69
N GLY A 156 -24.65 83.71 19.91
CA GLY A 156 -23.77 84.84 19.62
C GLY A 156 -24.47 85.96 18.85
N THR A 157 -25.31 85.63 17.87
CA THR A 157 -26.11 86.63 17.15
C THR A 157 -27.17 87.27 18.04
N PHE A 158 -27.82 86.51 18.92
CA PHE A 158 -28.77 87.05 19.90
C PHE A 158 -28.10 87.98 20.91
N ALA A 159 -26.94 87.60 21.43
CA ALA A 159 -26.16 88.45 22.34
C ALA A 159 -25.74 89.76 21.68
N ALA A 160 -25.44 89.75 20.38
CA ALA A 160 -25.10 90.96 19.63
C ALA A 160 -26.29 91.93 19.51
N VAL A 161 -27.48 91.42 19.24
CA VAL A 161 -28.72 92.22 19.19
C VAL A 161 -28.97 92.90 20.54
N LEU A 162 -28.72 92.20 21.66
CA LEU A 162 -28.93 92.74 23.00
C LEU A 162 -27.86 93.75 23.46
N THR A 163 -26.63 93.65 22.95
CA THR A 163 -25.49 94.47 23.40
C THR A 163 -25.14 95.62 22.46
N GLY A 164 -25.85 95.75 21.32
CA GLY A 164 -25.52 96.73 20.27
C GLY A 164 -24.23 96.42 19.51
N GLY A 165 -23.67 95.22 19.69
CA GLY A 165 -22.44 94.78 19.04
C GLY A 165 -22.65 94.22 17.63
N SER A 166 -21.56 94.04 16.88
CA SER A 166 -21.61 93.43 15.54
C SER A 166 -22.05 91.96 15.62
N SER A 167 -23.22 91.67 15.05
CA SER A 167 -23.83 90.34 14.98
C SER A 167 -22.97 89.30 14.29
N ILE A 168 -22.13 89.73 13.36
CA ILE A 168 -21.18 88.86 12.65
C ILE A 168 -20.04 88.44 13.57
N ALA A 169 -19.44 89.38 14.31
CA ALA A 169 -18.29 89.10 15.17
C ALA A 169 -18.67 88.20 16.36
N LEU A 170 -19.78 88.53 17.04
CA LEU A 170 -20.27 87.76 18.18
C LEU A 170 -20.87 86.41 17.74
N GLY A 171 -21.51 86.33 16.57
CA GLY A 171 -21.95 85.07 15.97
C GLY A 171 -20.80 84.13 15.62
N MET A 172 -19.71 84.65 15.06
CA MET A 172 -18.49 83.87 14.80
C MET A 172 -17.80 83.41 16.10
N ALA A 173 -17.74 84.26 17.12
CA ALA A 173 -17.21 83.88 18.43
C ALA A 173 -18.04 82.77 19.09
N GLY A 174 -19.37 82.89 19.04
CA GLY A 174 -20.29 81.87 19.53
C GLY A 174 -20.16 80.54 18.80
N ARG A 175 -19.97 80.56 17.47
CA ARG A 175 -19.67 79.36 16.67
C ARG A 175 -18.37 78.68 17.11
N PHE A 176 -17.31 79.45 17.33
CA PHE A 176 -16.02 78.93 17.78
C PHE A 176 -16.10 78.28 19.18
N ILE A 177 -16.86 78.88 20.10
CA ILE A 177 -17.07 78.34 21.44
C ILE A 177 -17.91 77.06 21.39
N GLY A 178 -18.98 77.05 20.59
CA GLY A 178 -19.83 75.86 20.38
C GLY A 178 -19.10 74.70 19.67
N GLY A 179 -18.12 75.01 18.83
CA GLY A 179 -17.31 74.04 18.09
C GLY A 179 -16.12 73.42 18.87
N ARG A 180 -15.91 73.76 20.14
CA ARG A 180 -14.79 73.21 20.93
C ARG A 180 -14.98 71.71 21.19
N GLY A 181 -14.12 70.90 20.56
CA GLY A 181 -14.11 69.44 20.68
C GLY A 181 -13.54 68.79 19.42
N SER A 182 -12.67 67.80 19.58
CA SER A 182 -12.17 66.96 18.49
C SER A 182 -13.09 65.76 18.30
N CYS A 183 -13.53 65.52 17.07
CA CYS A 183 -14.21 64.28 16.73
C CYS A 183 -13.19 63.28 16.18
N PRO A 184 -13.31 61.98 16.53
CA PRO A 184 -12.43 60.97 15.98
C PRO A 184 -12.59 60.88 14.46
N THR A 185 -11.47 60.84 13.75
CA THR A 185 -11.45 60.70 12.29
C THR A 185 -11.93 59.31 11.89
N PRO A 186 -12.90 59.17 10.97
CA PRO A 186 -13.34 57.86 10.54
C PRO A 186 -12.18 57.12 9.85
N PRO A 187 -12.05 55.80 10.08
CA PRO A 187 -10.97 55.01 9.49
C PRO A 187 -11.06 54.96 7.96
N ASN A 188 -9.89 55.03 7.31
CA ASN A 188 -9.76 55.08 5.85
C ASN A 188 -10.34 53.80 5.19
N PRO A 189 -11.29 53.91 4.25
CA PRO A 189 -11.91 52.76 3.58
C PRO A 189 -10.91 51.85 2.86
N ASN A 190 -9.81 52.40 2.34
CA ASN A 190 -8.79 51.61 1.66
C ASN A 190 -7.96 50.75 2.63
N GLN A 191 -7.64 51.28 3.81
CA GLN A 191 -6.95 50.53 4.87
C GLN A 191 -7.85 49.41 5.44
N ILE A 192 -9.16 49.66 5.52
CA ILE A 192 -10.15 48.66 5.93
C ILE A 192 -10.21 47.55 4.89
N ALA A 193 -10.37 47.89 3.60
CA ALA A 193 -10.42 46.90 2.53
C ALA A 193 -9.13 46.06 2.47
N GLN A 194 -7.97 46.68 2.72
CA GLN A 194 -6.70 45.96 2.83
C GLN A 194 -6.66 45.03 4.05
N ARG A 195 -7.03 45.49 5.26
CA ARG A 195 -7.07 44.63 6.45
C ARG A 195 -8.08 43.49 6.35
N THR A 196 -9.26 43.72 5.79
CA THR A 196 -10.25 42.66 5.55
C THR A 196 -9.71 41.65 4.54
N LYS A 197 -9.08 42.11 3.45
CA LYS A 197 -8.37 41.23 2.50
C LYS A 197 -7.24 40.46 3.17
N GLU A 198 -6.52 41.05 4.12
CA GLU A 198 -5.41 40.44 4.85
C GLU A 198 -5.89 39.38 5.84
N ILE A 199 -6.97 39.65 6.60
CA ILE A 199 -7.65 38.66 7.45
C ILE A 199 -8.13 37.46 6.61
N LEU A 200 -8.68 37.72 5.41
CA LEU A 200 -9.10 36.67 4.47
C LEU A 200 -7.93 36.00 3.72
N ARG A 201 -6.77 36.68 3.61
CA ARG A 201 -5.54 36.14 3.00
C ARG A 201 -4.65 35.39 3.97
N THR A 202 -4.82 35.56 5.29
CA THR A 202 -4.02 34.81 6.27
C THR A 202 -4.03 33.34 5.86
N PRO A 203 -2.83 32.76 5.63
CA PRO A 203 -2.70 31.54 4.85
C PRO A 203 -3.62 30.51 5.46
N ASN A 204 -4.60 30.10 4.65
CA ASN A 204 -5.53 29.04 4.94
C ASN A 204 -4.64 27.88 5.39
N ARG A 205 -4.59 27.55 6.69
CA ARG A 205 -3.77 26.44 7.19
C ARG A 205 -4.13 25.14 6.43
N CYS A 206 -5.32 25.09 5.83
CA CYS A 206 -5.74 24.11 4.83
C CYS A 206 -4.81 23.95 3.61
N LYS A 207 -4.26 25.04 3.04
CA LYS A 207 -3.25 24.96 1.96
C LYS A 207 -1.89 24.45 2.47
N MET A 208 -1.56 24.71 3.74
CA MET A 208 -0.31 24.30 4.37
C MET A 208 -0.35 22.85 4.88
N TYR A 209 -1.50 22.35 5.33
CA TYR A 209 -1.70 20.94 5.69
C TYR A 209 -1.99 20.04 4.48
N GLN A 210 -2.38 20.62 3.34
CA GLN A 210 -2.29 19.92 2.04
C GLN A 210 -0.83 19.57 1.68
N SER A 211 0.13 20.40 2.12
CA SER A 211 1.57 20.23 1.83
C SER A 211 2.38 19.58 2.97
N LEU A 212 1.79 19.42 4.16
CA LEU A 212 2.43 18.82 5.34
C LEU A 212 1.55 17.73 5.97
N GLY A 213 1.76 16.45 5.60
CA GLY A 213 1.54 15.38 6.57
C GLY A 213 1.00 14.03 6.06
N LEU A 214 0.04 14.01 5.12
CA LEU A 214 -0.51 12.74 4.60
C LEU A 214 -0.76 12.73 3.08
N ASN A 215 -0.56 13.87 2.41
CA ASN A 215 -0.80 14.04 0.97
C ASN A 215 0.46 14.21 0.12
N LYS A 216 1.67 14.24 0.70
CA LYS A 216 2.86 14.55 -0.11
C LYS A 216 3.14 13.49 -1.19
N TYR A 217 2.73 12.24 -0.99
CA TYR A 217 2.69 11.20 -2.03
C TYR A 217 1.54 10.18 -1.82
N GLY A 218 0.33 10.68 -1.54
CA GLY A 218 -0.87 9.88 -1.81
C GLY A 218 -0.90 9.50 -3.29
N SER A 219 -1.51 8.37 -3.63
CA SER A 219 -1.59 7.77 -4.99
C SER A 219 -1.92 8.73 -6.15
N TRP A 220 -2.45 9.91 -5.86
CA TRP A 220 -2.71 10.99 -6.80
C TRP A 220 -1.45 11.64 -7.38
N ALA A 221 -0.34 11.68 -6.66
CA ALA A 221 0.92 12.30 -7.14
C ALA A 221 1.51 11.56 -8.35
N TYR A 222 1.19 10.28 -8.47
CA TYR A 222 1.65 9.40 -9.54
C TYR A 222 0.59 9.14 -10.60
N ASN A 223 -0.67 9.51 -10.34
CA ASN A 223 -1.76 9.31 -11.28
C ASN A 223 -1.50 10.08 -12.58
N ARG A 224 -1.62 9.37 -13.70
CA ARG A 224 -1.35 9.85 -15.06
C ARG A 224 0.09 10.36 -15.25
N ARG A 225 1.05 9.78 -14.53
CA ARG A 225 2.46 10.12 -14.64
C ARG A 225 3.32 8.88 -14.82
N TYR A 226 4.47 9.07 -15.44
CA TYR A 226 5.53 8.08 -15.47
C TYR A 226 6.33 8.13 -14.17
N ALA A 227 6.72 6.97 -13.67
CA ALA A 227 7.67 6.86 -12.56
C ALA A 227 8.62 5.70 -12.81
N VAL A 228 9.81 5.80 -12.23
CA VAL A 228 10.77 4.70 -12.15
C VAL A 228 10.40 3.83 -10.95
N ILE A 229 10.23 2.54 -11.18
CA ILE A 229 9.96 1.51 -10.18
C ILE A 229 11.28 0.77 -9.94
N PHE A 230 11.68 0.70 -8.67
CA PHE A 230 12.93 0.08 -8.24
C PHE A 230 12.72 -1.33 -7.70
N TYR A 231 11.61 -1.55 -7.01
CA TYR A 231 11.33 -2.79 -6.31
C TYR A 231 9.82 -2.95 -6.09
N GLY A 232 9.39 -4.19 -5.86
CA GLY A 232 8.05 -4.50 -5.42
C GLY A 232 8.05 -5.74 -4.53
N SER A 233 7.28 -5.70 -3.45
CA SER A 233 7.03 -6.84 -2.57
C SER A 233 5.55 -6.90 -2.19
N ARG A 234 5.09 -8.06 -1.71
CA ARG A 234 3.78 -8.18 -1.04
C ARG A 234 3.81 -7.67 0.40
N GLU A 235 4.99 -7.47 0.96
CA GLU A 235 5.20 -7.10 2.35
C GLU A 235 5.73 -5.66 2.45
N VAL A 236 5.04 -4.84 3.24
CA VAL A 236 5.35 -3.40 3.34
C VAL A 236 6.70 -3.13 3.99
N HIS A 237 7.13 -4.00 4.92
CA HIS A 237 8.39 -3.82 5.63
C HIS A 237 9.58 -4.12 4.72
N GLU A 238 9.49 -5.12 3.82
CA GLU A 238 10.50 -5.37 2.78
C GLU A 238 10.64 -4.18 1.82
N ALA A 239 9.50 -3.61 1.39
CA ALA A 239 9.51 -2.42 0.53
C ALA A 239 10.12 -1.20 1.24
N ASN A 240 9.86 -1.03 2.54
CA ASN A 240 10.48 0.03 3.35
C ASN A 240 11.97 -0.19 3.57
N ALA A 241 12.41 -1.41 3.86
CA ALA A 241 13.83 -1.75 3.98
C ALA A 241 14.57 -1.47 2.67
N PHE A 242 13.98 -1.82 1.52
CA PHE A 242 14.52 -1.50 0.21
C PHE A 242 14.61 0.02 -0.03
N LYS A 243 13.56 0.77 0.34
CA LYS A 243 13.57 2.24 0.28
C LYS A 243 14.71 2.84 1.11
N SER A 244 14.97 2.33 2.31
CA SER A 244 16.07 2.80 3.15
C SER A 244 17.43 2.61 2.48
N ARG A 245 17.69 1.43 1.89
CA ARG A 245 18.91 1.19 1.10
C ARG A 245 19.07 2.18 -0.06
N LEU A 246 18.01 2.46 -0.80
CA LEU A 246 18.06 3.47 -1.87
C LEU A 246 18.38 4.88 -1.33
N SER A 247 17.91 5.21 -0.14
CA SER A 247 18.15 6.52 0.46
C SER A 247 19.60 6.73 0.91
N GLU A 248 20.31 5.65 1.27
CA GLU A 248 21.76 5.66 1.55
C GLU A 248 22.57 6.07 0.31
N HIS A 249 22.07 5.73 -0.88
CA HIS A 249 22.61 6.20 -2.17
C HIS A 249 22.08 7.57 -2.62
N GLY A 250 21.44 8.33 -1.72
CA GLY A 250 20.92 9.68 -2.00
C GLY A 250 19.65 9.70 -2.87
N LEU A 251 19.04 8.55 -3.15
CA LEU A 251 17.85 8.47 -4.01
C LEU A 251 16.57 8.74 -3.21
N LYS A 252 15.82 9.76 -3.64
CA LYS A 252 14.51 10.08 -3.06
C LYS A 252 13.44 9.15 -3.63
N THR A 253 12.95 8.22 -2.81
CA THR A 253 11.95 7.22 -3.21
C THR A 253 10.78 7.13 -2.23
N HIS A 254 9.68 6.55 -2.71
CA HIS A 254 8.40 6.41 -2.00
C HIS A 254 7.87 5.00 -2.13
N VAL A 255 7.18 4.51 -1.10
CA VAL A 255 6.44 3.24 -1.15
C VAL A 255 4.99 3.55 -1.46
N VAL A 256 4.43 2.92 -2.50
CA VAL A 256 3.02 3.06 -2.87
C VAL A 256 2.38 1.69 -3.07
N LEU A 257 1.07 1.59 -2.87
CA LEU A 257 0.32 0.36 -3.10
C LEU A 257 -0.04 0.25 -4.59
N SER A 258 0.32 -0.87 -5.22
CA SER A 258 0.12 -1.13 -6.65
C SER A 258 -1.35 -1.21 -7.06
N THR A 259 -2.24 -1.62 -6.14
CA THR A 259 -3.70 -1.69 -6.36
C THR A 259 -4.29 -0.34 -6.78
N LEU A 260 -3.60 0.76 -6.48
CA LEU A 260 -4.03 2.10 -6.84
C LEU A 260 -3.78 2.42 -8.34
N TYR A 261 -3.11 1.52 -9.08
CA TYR A 261 -2.75 1.71 -10.48
C TYR A 261 -3.12 0.48 -11.34
N SER A 262 -3.91 0.68 -12.38
CA SER A 262 -4.41 -0.41 -13.25
C SER A 262 -3.32 -1.10 -14.06
N SER A 263 -2.18 -0.42 -14.27
CA SER A 263 -1.06 -0.96 -15.01
C SER A 263 -0.18 -1.92 -14.20
N LEU A 264 -0.46 -2.15 -12.91
CA LEU A 264 0.40 -2.94 -12.03
C LEU A 264 -0.33 -4.15 -11.41
N LYS A 265 0.44 -5.15 -10.98
CA LYS A 265 -0.11 -6.32 -10.28
C LYS A 265 -0.70 -5.86 -8.94
N PRO A 266 -2.00 -6.11 -8.65
CA PRO A 266 -2.64 -5.62 -7.43
C PRO A 266 -2.07 -6.29 -6.17
N GLY A 267 -2.12 -5.57 -5.04
CA GLY A 267 -1.72 -6.07 -3.72
C GLY A 267 -0.22 -6.07 -3.43
N TRP A 268 0.59 -5.33 -4.19
CA TRP A 268 2.03 -5.19 -4.00
C TRP A 268 2.37 -3.79 -3.50
N PHE A 269 3.32 -3.68 -2.59
CA PHE A 269 3.98 -2.43 -2.23
C PHE A 269 5.17 -2.23 -3.16
N ILE A 270 5.14 -1.15 -3.94
CA ILE A 270 6.18 -0.81 -4.91
C ILE A 270 6.98 0.40 -4.45
N VAL A 271 8.30 0.34 -4.66
CA VAL A 271 9.20 1.45 -4.39
C VAL A 271 9.39 2.24 -5.68
N VAL A 272 8.97 3.50 -5.66
CA VAL A 272 8.95 4.39 -6.83
C VAL A 272 9.77 5.64 -6.60
N GLY A 273 10.40 6.12 -7.67
CA GLY A 273 11.14 7.38 -7.72
C GLY A 273 10.22 8.57 -7.99
N PHE A 274 10.80 9.64 -8.51
CA PHE A 274 10.06 10.88 -8.76
C PHE A 274 9.02 10.74 -9.90
N PRO A 275 7.77 11.21 -9.72
CA PRO A 275 6.76 11.19 -10.77
C PRO A 275 6.94 12.30 -11.80
N THR A 276 6.85 11.97 -13.09
CA THR A 276 6.97 12.94 -14.21
C THR A 276 5.87 12.73 -15.25
N ARG A 277 5.41 13.82 -15.88
CA ARG A 277 4.46 13.73 -17.01
C ARG A 277 5.13 13.34 -18.32
N SER A 278 6.44 13.51 -18.45
CA SER A 278 7.20 13.23 -19.67
C SER A 278 7.82 11.83 -19.64
N ARG A 279 7.49 11.01 -20.64
CA ARG A 279 8.11 9.69 -20.86
C ARG A 279 9.63 9.80 -21.03
N THR A 280 10.09 10.78 -21.80
CA THR A 280 11.52 11.03 -22.04
C THR A 280 12.26 11.32 -20.75
N ARG A 281 11.72 12.19 -19.89
CA ARG A 281 12.31 12.47 -18.57
C ARG A 281 12.36 11.24 -17.68
N ALA A 282 11.33 10.40 -17.69
CA ALA A 282 11.34 9.14 -16.93
C ALA A 282 12.41 8.16 -17.45
N LYS A 283 12.60 8.09 -18.77
CA LYS A 283 13.65 7.27 -19.40
C LYS A 283 15.05 7.77 -19.02
N MET A 284 15.29 9.07 -19.09
CA MET A 284 16.56 9.68 -18.66
C MET A 284 16.83 9.43 -17.17
N TYR A 285 15.83 9.63 -16.32
CA TYR A 285 15.95 9.38 -14.88
C TYR A 285 16.28 7.90 -14.59
N LYS A 286 15.66 6.95 -15.30
CA LYS A 286 16.01 5.53 -15.21
C LYS A 286 17.49 5.29 -15.57
N THR A 287 17.98 5.88 -16.65
CA THR A 287 19.38 5.73 -17.07
C THR A 287 20.33 6.25 -15.99
N LEU A 288 20.08 7.46 -15.51
CA LEU A 288 20.88 8.09 -14.46
C LEU A 288 20.92 7.22 -13.19
N VAL A 289 19.78 6.71 -12.74
CA VAL A 289 19.76 5.87 -11.53
C VAL A 289 20.44 4.51 -11.77
N LYS A 290 20.37 3.94 -12.98
CA LYS A 290 21.13 2.73 -13.31
C LYS A 290 22.64 2.96 -13.24
N GLU A 291 23.11 4.14 -13.62
CA GLU A 291 24.52 4.51 -13.49
C GLU A 291 24.90 4.72 -12.03
N THR A 292 24.06 5.40 -11.24
CA THR A 292 24.28 5.60 -9.79
C THR A 292 24.34 4.27 -9.03
N LEU A 293 23.57 3.27 -9.46
CA LEU A 293 23.46 1.97 -8.80
C LEU A 293 24.28 0.86 -9.50
N LYS A 294 25.18 1.22 -10.42
CA LYS A 294 25.91 0.26 -11.27
C LYS A 294 26.69 -0.78 -10.46
N ASP A 295 27.25 -0.39 -9.33
CA ASP A 295 28.08 -1.24 -8.47
C ASP A 295 27.28 -1.91 -7.33
N THR A 296 25.95 -1.84 -7.39
CA THR A 296 25.06 -2.46 -6.39
C THR A 296 24.40 -3.74 -6.91
N ASP A 297 23.86 -4.55 -6.01
CA ASP A 297 23.08 -5.75 -6.34
C ASP A 297 21.67 -5.44 -6.88
N ILE A 298 21.30 -4.16 -6.98
CA ILE A 298 19.95 -3.71 -7.31
C ILE A 298 19.67 -3.87 -8.80
N ARG A 299 18.89 -4.90 -9.14
CA ARG A 299 18.46 -5.21 -10.51
C ARG A 299 16.98 -4.95 -10.73
N GLY A 300 16.57 -4.94 -12.00
CA GLY A 300 15.15 -4.90 -12.37
C GLY A 300 14.51 -3.51 -12.32
N ILE A 301 15.29 -2.43 -12.42
CA ILE A 301 14.76 -1.06 -12.49
C ILE A 301 14.10 -0.80 -13.85
N TYR A 302 12.83 -0.40 -13.85
CA TYR A 302 12.10 0.00 -15.05
C TYR A 302 11.25 1.25 -14.79
N TYR A 303 10.84 1.94 -15.84
CA TYR A 303 9.86 3.02 -15.72
C TYR A 303 8.52 2.55 -16.27
N ARG A 304 7.43 3.03 -15.68
CA ARG A 304 6.07 2.73 -16.17
C ARG A 304 5.16 3.93 -15.99
N TYR A 305 4.16 4.01 -16.87
CA TYR A 305 3.04 4.91 -16.69
C TYR A 305 2.11 4.38 -15.59
N LEU A 306 1.81 5.22 -14.62
CA LEU A 306 0.95 4.94 -13.48
C LEU A 306 -0.39 5.63 -13.72
N GLY A 307 -1.32 4.94 -14.37
CA GLY A 307 -2.71 5.38 -14.51
C GLY A 307 -3.55 4.86 -13.35
N SER A 308 -4.46 5.66 -12.79
CA SER A 308 -5.38 5.15 -11.78
C SER A 308 -6.38 4.18 -12.38
N PHE A 309 -6.80 3.21 -11.55
CA PHE A 309 -8.09 2.55 -11.72
C PHE A 309 -9.17 3.63 -11.65
N ARG A 310 -9.81 3.97 -12.78
CA ARG A 310 -11.18 4.47 -12.75
C ARG A 310 -12.03 3.23 -13.01
N GLY A 311 -12.83 2.83 -12.03
CA GLY A 311 -13.74 1.71 -12.19
C GLY A 311 -14.55 1.88 -13.47
N GLN A 312 -14.41 0.91 -14.35
CA GLN A 312 -15.53 0.40 -15.13
C GLN A 312 -16.23 -0.63 -14.26
#